data_AF-A0A662C9H0-F1
#
_entry.id   AF-A0A662C9H0-F1
#
_cell.length_a   1.000
_cell.length_b   1.000
_cell.length_c   1.000
_cell.angle_alpha   90.00
_cell.angle_beta   90.00
_cell.angle_gamma   90.00
#
_symmetry.space_group_name_H-M   'P 1'
#
loop_
_entity.id
_entity.type
_entity.pdbx_description
1 polymer ?
#
loop_
_entity_poly.entity_id
_entity_poly.type
_entity_poly.pdbx_seq_one_letter_code
_entity_poly.pdbx_strand_id
1 'polypeptide(L)'
;MGKLNKYMMVHNNPGIDCDEVQANWRKLAHVEAGTWVRTYFNEEMSVRYCIWLAPSEEVLKDVFTEIGISWDSIMRVEETVPDLWGEKWSDHLREDATADNLGM
;
A
#
# COMPACT_ATOMS: atom_id res chain seq x y z
N MET A 1 14.11 10.29 10.04
CA MET A 1 12.84 9.60 9.78
C MET A 1 12.95 8.17 10.28
N GLY A 2 11.98 7.68 11.05
CA GLY A 2 11.95 6.27 11.47
C GLY A 2 11.82 5.35 10.25
N LYS A 3 12.29 4.10 10.36
CA LYS A 3 12.14 3.10 9.31
C LYS A 3 10.65 2.86 9.05
N LEU A 4 10.17 3.14 7.84
CA LEU A 4 8.80 2.84 7.44
C LEU A 4 8.65 1.34 7.19
N ASN A 5 7.51 0.79 7.60
CA ASN A 5 7.13 -0.60 7.37
C ASN A 5 6.13 -0.66 6.20
N LYS A 6 6.20 -1.74 5.41
CA LYS A 6 5.26 -2.00 4.31
C LYS A 6 4.07 -2.79 4.85
N TYR A 7 2.87 -2.32 4.53
CA TYR A 7 1.61 -2.92 4.92
C TYR A 7 0.76 -3.22 3.70
N MET A 8 0.11 -4.38 3.70
CA MET A 8 -1.04 -4.66 2.84
C MET A 8 -2.30 -4.37 3.63
N MET A 9 -3.15 -3.52 3.07
CA MET A 9 -4.49 -3.26 3.58
C MET A 9 -5.51 -3.80 2.59
N VAL A 10 -6.49 -4.54 3.10
CA VAL A 10 -7.59 -5.08 2.30
C VAL A 10 -8.85 -4.31 2.63
N HIS A 11 -9.57 -3.88 1.60
CA HIS A 11 -10.93 -3.39 1.72
C HIS A 11 -11.86 -4.33 0.98
N ASN A 12 -12.80 -4.92 1.71
CA ASN A 12 -13.84 -5.75 1.14
C ASN A 12 -15.18 -5.03 1.30
N ASN A 13 -15.64 -4.36 0.25
CA ASN A 13 -16.90 -3.63 0.25
C ASN A 13 -17.77 -4.10 -0.92
N PRO A 14 -18.41 -5.28 -0.82
CA PRO A 14 -19.24 -5.81 -1.90
C PRO A 14 -20.32 -4.81 -2.31
N GLY A 15 -20.37 -4.47 -3.60
CA GLY A 15 -21.37 -3.56 -4.15
C GLY A 15 -21.13 -2.07 -3.88
N ILE A 16 -19.93 -1.68 -3.43
CA ILE A 16 -19.55 -0.27 -3.36
C ILE A 16 -19.51 0.34 -4.76
N ASP A 17 -19.97 1.58 -4.88
CA ASP A 17 -19.89 2.33 -6.13
C ASP A 17 -18.42 2.70 -6.44
N CYS A 18 -18.02 2.57 -7.71
CA CYS A 18 -16.69 2.97 -8.17
C CYS A 18 -16.43 4.47 -7.94
N ASP A 19 -17.43 5.32 -8.05
CA ASP A 19 -17.32 6.76 -7.78
C ASP A 19 -17.01 7.02 -6.30
N GLU A 20 -17.58 6.22 -5.39
CA GLU A 20 -17.27 6.28 -3.97
C GLU A 20 -15.83 5.83 -3.69
N VAL A 21 -15.38 4.76 -4.36
CA VAL A 21 -13.97 4.30 -4.29
C VAL A 21 -13.01 5.40 -4.74
N GLN A 22 -13.30 6.05 -5.88
CA GLN A 22 -12.47 7.14 -6.38
C GLN A 22 -12.49 8.37 -5.45
N ALA A 23 -13.65 8.70 -4.87
CA ALA A 23 -13.74 9.78 -3.89
C ALA A 23 -12.86 9.48 -2.65
N ASN A 24 -12.83 8.23 -2.21
CA ASN A 24 -11.96 7.77 -1.13
C ASN A 24 -10.48 7.90 -1.49
N TRP A 25 -10.07 7.53 -2.72
CA TRP A 25 -8.70 7.75 -3.19
C TRP A 25 -8.30 9.22 -3.23
N ARG A 26 -9.22 10.13 -3.60
CA ARG A 26 -8.94 11.58 -3.57
C ARG A 26 -8.67 12.08 -2.15
N LYS A 27 -9.41 11.60 -1.14
CA LYS A 27 -9.12 11.92 0.27
C LYS A 27 -7.73 11.41 0.69
N LEU A 28 -7.43 10.17 0.32
CA LEU A 28 -6.17 9.49 0.67
C LEU A 28 -4.94 10.11 0.00
N ALA A 29 -5.08 10.74 -1.17
CA ALA A 29 -3.99 11.41 -1.87
C ALA A 29 -3.36 12.59 -1.09
N HIS A 30 -4.02 13.07 -0.04
CA HIS A 30 -3.56 14.17 0.80
C HIS A 30 -3.09 13.71 2.20
N VAL A 31 -3.03 12.39 2.45
CA VAL A 31 -2.56 11.85 3.73
C VAL A 31 -1.03 11.92 3.79
N GLU A 32 -0.50 12.56 4.83
CA GLU A 32 0.96 12.67 5.06
C GLU A 32 1.48 11.66 6.10
N ALA A 33 0.60 11.11 6.94
CA ALA A 33 0.96 10.18 8.02
C ALA A 33 1.43 8.80 7.52
N GLY A 34 1.18 8.49 6.25
CA GLY A 34 1.66 7.29 5.57
C GLY A 34 1.72 7.52 4.06
N THR A 35 2.48 6.69 3.34
CA THR A 35 2.63 6.79 1.89
C THR A 35 1.80 5.71 1.21
N TRP A 36 0.85 6.13 0.38
CA TRP A 36 0.13 5.22 -0.50
C TRP A 36 1.03 4.83 -1.67
N VAL A 37 1.35 3.53 -1.81
CA VAL A 37 2.26 3.06 -2.86
C VAL A 37 1.48 2.62 -4.10
N ARG A 38 0.48 1.77 -3.90
CA ARG A 38 -0.29 1.15 -5.00
C ARG A 38 -1.59 0.55 -4.50
N THR A 39 -2.58 0.47 -5.38
CA THR A 39 -3.78 -0.35 -5.15
C THR A 39 -4.04 -1.27 -6.33
N TYR A 40 -4.39 -2.52 -6.02
CA TYR A 40 -4.98 -3.46 -6.97
C TYR A 40 -6.47 -3.54 -6.65
N PHE A 41 -7.31 -3.27 -7.64
CA PHE A 41 -8.77 -3.29 -7.48
C PHE A 41 -9.36 -4.42 -8.32
N ASN A 42 -10.08 -5.32 -7.66
CA ASN A 42 -10.94 -6.28 -8.32
C ASN A 42 -12.37 -5.73 -8.31
N GLU A 43 -12.83 -5.26 -9.46
CA GLU A 43 -14.15 -4.65 -9.64
C GLU A 43 -15.29 -5.66 -9.44
N GLU A 44 -15.16 -6.88 -9.99
CA GLU A 44 -16.15 -7.95 -9.89
C GLU A 44 -16.47 -8.30 -8.43
N MET A 45 -15.44 -8.38 -7.60
CA MET A 45 -15.60 -8.68 -6.17
C MET A 45 -15.74 -7.43 -5.30
N SER A 46 -15.51 -6.24 -5.87
CA SER A 46 -15.40 -4.98 -5.13
C SER A 46 -14.36 -5.03 -3.99
N VAL A 47 -13.22 -5.68 -4.23
CA VAL A 47 -12.13 -5.83 -3.26
C VAL A 47 -10.91 -5.01 -3.68
N ARG A 48 -10.35 -4.25 -2.74
CA ARG A 48 -9.13 -3.45 -2.94
C ARG A 48 -8.00 -3.97 -2.08
N TYR A 49 -6.82 -4.10 -2.67
CA TYR A 49 -5.57 -4.46 -2.00
C TYR A 49 -4.62 -3.27 -2.12
N CYS A 50 -4.38 -2.59 -1.01
CA CYS A 50 -3.62 -1.34 -0.95
C CYS A 50 -2.27 -1.58 -0.25
N ILE A 51 -1.18 -1.22 -0.92
CA ILE A 51 0.14 -1.18 -0.29
C ILE A 51 0.39 0.21 0.28
N TRP A 52 0.74 0.24 1.56
CA TRP A 52 1.06 1.45 2.31
C TRP A 52 2.44 1.34 2.96
N LEU A 53 3.14 2.47 3.06
CA LEU A 53 4.28 2.63 3.95
C LEU A 53 3.86 3.47 5.16
N ALA A 54 4.09 2.96 6.37
CA ALA A 54 3.77 3.69 7.59
C ALA A 54 4.73 3.32 8.74
N PRO A 55 4.87 4.17 9.77
CA PRO A 55 5.66 3.83 10.96
C PRO A 55 5.10 2.61 11.70
N SER A 56 3.78 2.49 11.81
CA SER A 56 3.10 1.36 12.45
C SER A 56 1.72 1.10 11.85
N GLU A 57 1.09 -0.01 12.26
CA GLU A 57 -0.27 -0.37 11.83
C GLU A 57 -1.30 0.61 12.41
N GLU A 58 -1.08 1.09 13.63
CA GLU A 58 -1.96 2.03 14.35
C GLU A 58 -2.07 3.36 13.60
N VAL A 59 -0.97 3.87 13.03
CA VAL A 59 -0.99 5.09 12.22
C VAL A 59 -1.95 4.95 11.04
N LEU A 60 -1.98 3.79 10.38
CA LEU A 60 -2.92 3.54 9.30
C LEU A 60 -4.35 3.43 9.83
N LYS A 61 -4.58 2.74 10.95
CA LYS A 61 -5.92 2.67 11.56
C LYS A 61 -6.47 4.05 11.90
N ASP A 62 -5.65 4.92 12.48
CA ASP A 62 -6.05 6.27 12.87
C ASP A 62 -6.44 7.11 11.64
N VAL A 63 -5.60 7.12 10.60
CA VAL A 63 -5.89 7.80 9.33
C VAL A 63 -7.22 7.35 8.73
N PHE A 64 -7.40 6.03 8.58
CA PHE A 64 -8.58 5.49 7.91
C PHE A 64 -9.85 5.69 8.74
N THR A 65 -9.74 5.66 10.07
CA THR A 65 -10.84 6.01 10.98
C THR A 65 -11.24 7.48 10.82
N GLU A 66 -10.27 8.39 10.79
CA GLU A 66 -10.50 9.84 10.70
C GLU A 66 -11.25 10.23 9.41
N ILE A 67 -10.85 9.63 8.28
CA ILE A 67 -11.46 9.90 6.97
C ILE A 67 -12.73 9.07 6.68
N GLY A 68 -13.11 8.20 7.63
CA GLY A 68 -14.32 7.39 7.57
C GLY A 68 -14.28 6.26 6.52
N ILE A 69 -13.11 5.68 6.25
CA ILE A 69 -12.96 4.58 5.29
C ILE A 69 -12.71 3.29 6.07
N SER A 70 -13.58 2.30 5.88
CA SER A 70 -13.41 0.98 6.50
C SER A 70 -12.35 0.14 5.80
N TRP A 71 -11.71 -0.75 6.55
CA TRP A 71 -10.83 -1.80 6.04
C TRP A 71 -11.25 -3.15 6.64
N ASP A 72 -10.95 -4.22 5.92
CA ASP A 72 -11.16 -5.60 6.37
C ASP A 72 -9.94 -6.09 7.17
N SER A 73 -8.73 -5.85 6.66
CA SER A 73 -7.50 -6.19 7.37
C SER A 73 -6.35 -5.25 7.03
N ILE A 74 -5.39 -5.17 7.94
CA ILE A 74 -4.09 -4.52 7.75
C ILE A 74 -3.05 -5.51 8.24
N MET A 75 -2.05 -5.79 7.42
CA MET A 75 -0.98 -6.71 7.78
C MET A 75 0.36 -6.19 7.30
N ARG A 76 1.38 -6.33 8.14
CA ARG A 76 2.76 -6.06 7.72
C ARG A 76 3.17 -7.12 6.69
N VAL A 77 3.75 -6.68 5.59
CA VAL A 77 4.19 -7.56 4.50
C VAL A 77 5.61 -7.24 4.08
N GLU A 78 6.28 -8.23 3.53
CA GLU A 78 7.53 -8.09 2.80
C GLU A 78 7.27 -8.41 1.33
N GLU A 79 7.87 -7.63 0.44
CA GLU A 79 7.72 -7.89 -0.99
C GLU A 79 8.65 -9.00 -1.41
N THR A 80 8.11 -9.90 -2.23
CA THR A 80 8.83 -11.07 -2.68
C THR A 80 8.46 -11.33 -4.13
N VAL A 81 9.46 -11.45 -5.00
CA VAL A 81 9.29 -11.68 -6.44
C VAL A 81 10.16 -12.86 -6.88
N PRO A 82 9.77 -13.68 -7.86
CA PRO A 82 10.57 -14.83 -8.29
C PRO A 82 12.03 -14.48 -8.62
N ASP A 83 12.26 -13.28 -9.14
CA ASP A 83 13.58 -12.72 -9.43
C ASP A 83 14.49 -12.66 -8.18
N LEU A 84 13.93 -12.62 -6.96
CA LEU A 84 14.69 -12.72 -5.69
C LEU A 84 15.51 -14.01 -5.56
N TRP A 85 15.09 -15.06 -6.25
CA TRP A 85 15.69 -16.38 -6.19
C TRP A 85 16.28 -16.83 -7.53
N GLY A 86 16.24 -15.95 -8.54
CA GLY A 86 16.97 -16.16 -9.78
C GLY A 86 18.45 -15.84 -9.60
N GLU A 87 19.32 -16.48 -10.37
CA GLU A 87 20.78 -16.24 -10.36
C GLU A 87 21.15 -14.77 -10.63
N LYS A 88 20.23 -13.98 -11.20
CA LYS A 88 20.38 -12.56 -11.50
C LYS A 88 20.03 -11.63 -10.32
N TRP A 89 19.56 -12.17 -9.19
CA TRP A 89 19.13 -11.35 -8.05
C TRP A 89 20.24 -10.51 -7.44
N SER A 90 21.45 -11.07 -7.33
CA SER A 90 22.61 -10.35 -6.79
C SER A 90 22.98 -9.14 -7.65
N ASP A 91 22.73 -9.18 -8.96
CA ASP A 91 22.93 -8.04 -9.84
C ASP A 91 21.83 -7.00 -9.68
N HIS A 92 20.57 -7.41 -9.58
CA HIS A 92 19.45 -6.49 -9.32
C HIS A 92 19.58 -5.79 -7.96
N LEU A 93 19.97 -6.49 -6.89
CA LEU A 93 20.23 -5.87 -5.58
C LEU A 93 21.32 -4.80 -5.63
N ARG A 94 22.35 -5.02 -6.46
CA ARG A 94 23.44 -4.07 -6.65
C ARG A 94 22.98 -2.86 -7.47
N GLU A 95 22.14 -3.09 -8.47
CA GLU A 95 21.50 -2.04 -9.26
C GLU A 95 20.53 -1.21 -8.41
N ASP A 96 19.64 -1.83 -7.63
CA ASP A 96 18.70 -1.14 -6.74
C ASP A 96 19.40 -0.38 -5.61
N ALA A 97 20.52 -0.90 -5.07
CA ALA A 97 21.32 -0.18 -4.07
C ALA A 97 22.05 1.05 -4.65
N THR A 98 22.19 1.13 -5.98
CA THR A 98 22.83 2.25 -6.70
C THR A 98 21.85 3.11 -7.48
N ALA A 99 20.62 2.63 -7.64
CA ALA A 99 19.54 3.37 -8.25
C ALA A 99 19.02 4.41 -7.26
N ASP A 100 19.16 5.68 -7.63
CA ASP A 100 18.64 6.85 -6.92
C ASP A 100 17.10 6.97 -7.12
N ASN A 101 16.39 5.84 -7.16
CA ASN A 101 14.97 5.75 -7.52
C ASN A 101 14.02 5.67 -6.31
N LEU A 102 14.51 6.01 -5.12
CA LEU A 102 13.65 6.53 -4.07
C LEU A 102 13.32 7.98 -4.42
N GLY A 103 12.14 8.19 -5.01
CA GLY A 103 11.66 9.50 -5.46
C GLY A 103 11.98 10.63 -4.47
N MET A 104 12.66 11.65 -4.99
CA MET A 104 12.48 13.03 -4.52
C MET A 104 11.07 13.51 -4.84
#